data_AF-A0A016V991-F1
#
_entry.id   AF-A0A016V991-F1
#
_cell.length_a   1.000
_cell.length_b   1.000
_cell.length_c   1.000
_cell.angle_alpha   90.00
_cell.angle_beta   90.00
_cell.angle_gamma   90.00
#
_symmetry.space_group_name_H-M   'P 1'
#
loop_
_entity.id
_entity.type
_entity.pdbx_description
1 polymer ?
#
loop_
_entity_poly.entity_id
_entity_poly.type
_entity_poly.pdbx_seq_one_letter_code
_entity_poly.pdbx_strand_id
1 'polypeptide(L)' 'MKVISNLRIFFHFPPALLLLSAFTIARGNMDPLQAIPPECKDLAPELTCKQWKSSESCGNPILEPDFYCNKTCKYCI' A
#
# COMPACT_ATOMS: atom_id res chain seq x y z
N MET A 1 -7.65 63.76 -31.42
CA MET A 1 -7.49 62.83 -32.57
C MET A 1 -6.11 62.19 -32.51
N LYS A 2 -6.00 61.00 -31.90
CA LYS A 2 -5.16 59.87 -32.34
C LYS A 2 -5.47 58.68 -31.43
N VAL A 3 -5.63 57.54 -32.07
CA VAL A 3 -6.24 56.31 -31.57
C VAL A 3 -5.11 55.35 -31.18
N ILE A 4 -5.44 54.45 -30.24
CA ILE A 4 -4.80 53.16 -29.92
C ILE A 4 -3.44 53.23 -29.21
N SER A 5 -3.43 52.89 -27.93
CA SER A 5 -2.54 51.82 -27.45
C SER A 5 -3.00 51.32 -26.08
N ASN A 6 -3.06 49.99 -25.96
CA ASN A 6 -3.17 49.21 -24.71
C ASN A 6 -4.57 48.94 -24.15
N LEU A 7 -5.46 48.44 -25.02
CA LEU A 7 -6.48 47.46 -24.62
C LEU A 7 -5.78 46.11 -24.25
N ARG A 8 -4.99 46.08 -23.16
CA ARG A 8 -4.40 44.87 -22.58
C ARG A 8 -4.20 45.02 -21.07
N ILE A 9 -5.26 45.32 -20.33
CA ILE A 9 -5.29 45.17 -18.87
C ILE A 9 -6.50 44.34 -18.47
N PHE A 10 -6.77 43.30 -19.25
CA PHE A 10 -7.69 42.25 -18.86
C PHE A 10 -6.90 40.95 -18.92
N PHE A 11 -7.01 40.17 -17.84
CA PHE A 11 -6.41 38.84 -17.63
C PHE A 11 -5.00 38.79 -17.00
N HIS A 12 -4.87 39.37 -15.80
CA HIS A 12 -3.89 38.91 -14.79
C HIS A 12 -4.59 38.22 -13.60
N PHE A 13 -5.62 37.42 -13.87
CA PHE A 13 -6.08 36.43 -12.91
C PHE A 13 -5.59 35.07 -13.40
N PRO A 14 -4.57 34.45 -12.77
CA PRO A 14 -4.18 33.11 -13.15
C PRO A 14 -5.35 32.16 -12.85
N PRO A 15 -5.98 31.50 -13.85
CA PRO A 15 -7.01 30.49 -13.61
C PRO A 15 -6.42 29.25 -12.90
N ALA A 16 -5.11 29.22 -12.68
CA ALA A 16 -4.39 28.14 -12.02
C ALA A 16 -4.76 27.93 -10.54
N LEU A 17 -5.38 28.90 -9.85
CA LEU A 17 -5.73 28.73 -8.44
C LEU A 17 -6.99 27.88 -8.19
N LEU A 18 -7.81 27.62 -9.22
CA LEU A 18 -9.06 26.87 -9.07
C LEU A 18 -8.90 25.33 -9.19
N LEU A 19 -7.70 24.85 -9.51
CA LEU A 19 -7.44 23.39 -9.61
C LEU A 19 -7.07 22.75 -8.27
N LEU A 20 -6.87 23.54 -7.21
CA LEU A 20 -6.46 23.04 -5.89
C LEU A 20 -7.63 22.48 -5.05
N SER A 21 -8.89 22.69 -5.44
CA SER A 21 -10.06 22.32 -4.63
C SER A 21 -10.65 20.93 -4.89
N ALA A 22 -10.02 20.09 -5.71
CA ALA A 22 -10.61 18.82 -6.16
C ALA A 22 -9.98 17.53 -5.58
N PHE A 23 -9.24 17.61 -4.47
CA PHE A 23 -8.72 16.42 -3.79
C PHE A 23 -9.41 16.23 -2.44
N THR A 24 -10.70 15.89 -2.45
CA THR A 24 -11.35 15.28 -1.30
C THR A 24 -10.82 13.86 -1.18
N ILE A 25 -9.71 13.69 -0.45
CA ILE A 25 -9.20 12.37 -0.11
C ILE A 25 -10.18 11.78 0.90
N ALA A 26 -11.15 11.01 0.41
CA ALA A 26 -11.91 10.11 1.25
C ALA A 26 -10.91 9.12 1.85
N ARG A 27 -10.48 9.39 3.09
CA ARG A 27 -9.70 8.42 3.86
C ARG A 27 -10.65 7.28 4.20
N GLY A 28 -10.74 6.30 3.30
CA GLY A 28 -11.24 4.99 3.68
C GLY A 28 -10.36 4.50 4.81
N ASN A 29 -10.91 4.36 6.01
CA ASN A 29 -10.27 3.58 7.05
C ASN A 29 -10.11 2.17 6.46
N MET A 30 -8.93 1.87 5.94
CA MET A 30 -8.54 0.50 5.68
C MET A 30 -8.32 -0.09 7.06
N ASP A 31 -9.36 -0.72 7.58
CA ASP A 31 -9.21 -1.62 8.72
C ASP A 31 -8.14 -2.64 8.31
N PRO A 32 -6.98 -2.70 8.98
CA PRO A 32 -5.96 -3.67 8.63
C PRO A 32 -6.60 -5.04 8.84
N LEU A 33 -6.95 -5.68 7.73
CA LEU A 33 -7.41 -7.06 7.69
C LEU A 33 -6.35 -7.83 8.47
N GLN A 34 -6.67 -8.25 9.70
CA GLN A 34 -5.78 -9.06 10.52
C GLN A 34 -5.57 -10.35 9.74
N ALA A 35 -4.51 -10.38 8.93
CA ALA A 35 -4.11 -11.49 8.09
C ALA A 35 -3.44 -12.58 8.93
N ILE A 36 -3.87 -12.76 10.18
CA ILE A 36 -3.47 -13.92 10.95
C ILE A 36 -4.39 -15.04 10.47
N PRO A 37 -3.87 -16.12 9.84
CA PRO A 37 -4.70 -17.24 9.45
C PRO A 37 -5.44 -17.74 10.70
N PRO A 38 -6.78 -17.88 10.67
CA PRO A 38 -7.55 -18.30 11.85
C PRO A 38 -7.26 -19.74 12.28
N GLU A 39 -6.55 -20.51 11.46
CA GLU A 39 -6.20 -21.90 11.71
C GLU A 39 -4.69 -22.09 11.68
N CYS A 40 -4.17 -22.88 12.63
CA CYS A 40 -2.78 -23.31 12.67
C CYS A 40 -2.49 -24.31 11.55
N LYS A 41 -2.27 -23.78 10.34
CA LYS A 41 -1.96 -24.57 9.14
C LYS A 41 -0.90 -23.90 8.29
N ASP A 42 -0.20 -24.71 7.52
CA ASP A 42 0.69 -24.23 6.47
C ASP A 42 -0.15 -23.92 5.22
N LEU A 43 0.02 -22.71 4.69
CA LEU A 43 -0.63 -22.27 3.45
C LEU A 43 0.24 -22.57 2.22
N ALA A 44 1.56 -22.59 2.41
CA ALA A 44 2.50 -22.99 1.37
C ALA A 44 2.60 -24.53 1.24
N PRO A 45 3.11 -25.04 0.10
CA PRO A 45 3.32 -26.46 -0.09
C PRO A 45 4.21 -27.08 0.99
N GLU A 46 3.92 -28.32 1.39
CA GLU A 46 4.67 -29.02 2.44
C GLU A 46 6.17 -29.09 2.15
N LEU A 47 6.55 -29.31 0.88
CA LEU A 47 7.95 -29.31 0.45
C LEU A 47 8.64 -27.96 0.69
N THR A 48 7.96 -26.85 0.39
CA THR A 48 8.47 -25.49 0.61
C THR A 48 8.70 -25.23 2.10
N CYS A 49 7.71 -25.53 2.94
CA CYS A 49 7.85 -25.31 4.38
C CYS A 49 8.90 -26.21 5.03
N LYS A 50 9.03 -27.47 4.58
CA LYS A 50 10.12 -28.36 5.02
C LYS A 50 11.48 -27.80 4.62
N GLN A 51 11.61 -27.30 3.39
CA GLN A 51 12.84 -26.67 2.92
C GLN A 51 13.18 -25.46 3.79
N TRP A 52 12.23 -24.56 4.02
CA TRP A 52 12.46 -23.36 4.85
C TRP A 52 12.84 -23.69 6.28
N LYS A 53 12.24 -24.72 6.87
CA LYS A 53 12.63 -25.23 8.18
C LYS A 53 14.06 -25.79 8.19
N SER A 54 14.44 -26.50 7.14
CA SER A 54 15.79 -27.06 7.02
C SER A 54 16.88 -26.01 6.74
N SER A 55 16.51 -24.90 6.10
CA SER A 55 17.42 -23.80 5.73
C SER A 55 17.40 -22.64 6.73
N GLU A 56 16.90 -22.86 7.96
CA GLU A 56 16.77 -21.83 9.02
C GLU A 56 15.96 -20.58 8.59
N SER A 57 15.18 -20.70 7.51
CA SER A 57 14.46 -19.59 6.88
C SER A 57 13.15 -19.27 7.60
N CYS A 58 12.74 -20.06 8.59
CA CYS A 58 11.67 -19.67 9.51
C CYS A 58 12.00 -18.35 10.20
N GLY A 59 13.26 -18.04 10.50
CA GLY A 59 13.62 -16.74 11.09
C GLY A 59 13.61 -15.55 10.13
N ASN A 60 13.33 -15.76 8.83
CA ASN A 60 13.45 -14.73 7.81
C ASN A 60 12.13 -13.95 7.63
N PRO A 61 12.04 -12.69 8.09
CA PRO A 61 10.80 -11.92 8.00
C PRO A 61 10.39 -11.59 6.57
N ILE A 62 11.31 -11.66 5.59
CA ILE A 62 11.00 -11.39 4.17
C ILE A 62 10.11 -12.48 3.57
N LEU A 63 10.19 -13.70 4.12
CA LEU A 63 9.46 -14.85 3.62
C LEU A 63 8.07 -15.02 4.28
N GLU A 64 7.75 -14.18 5.27
CA GLU A 64 6.52 -14.25 6.07
C GLU A 64 6.16 -15.68 6.51
N PRO A 65 7.12 -16.43 7.12
CA PRO A 65 6.93 -17.83 7.46
C PRO A 65 5.89 -18.05 8.57
N ASP A 66 5.58 -17.03 9.35
CA ASP A 66 4.48 -16.95 10.31
C ASP A 66 3.10 -16.97 9.63
N PHE A 67 3.02 -16.54 8.36
CA PHE A 67 1.80 -16.63 7.56
C PHE A 67 1.76 -17.92 6.73
N TYR A 68 2.83 -18.19 5.96
CA TYR A 68 2.82 -19.28 4.96
C TYR A 68 3.17 -20.65 5.52
N CYS A 69 4.04 -20.72 6.54
CA CYS A 69 4.55 -21.96 7.12
C CYS A 69 4.34 -21.98 8.65
N ASN A 70 3.22 -21.40 9.09
CA ASN A 70 2.89 -21.14 10.49
C ASN A 70 3.03 -22.40 11.36
N LYS A 71 2.50 -23.54 10.90
CA LYS A 71 2.55 -24.81 11.62
C LYS A 71 3.94 -25.44 11.55
N THR A 72 4.54 -25.50 10.36
CA THR A 72 5.86 -26.13 10.18
C THR A 72 6.97 -25.40 10.94
N CYS A 73 6.90 -24.06 10.99
CA CYS A 73 7.81 -23.19 11.73
C CYS A 73 7.40 -22.95 13.19
N LYS A 74 6.30 -23.56 13.67
CA LYS A 74 5.81 -23.49 15.07
C LYS A 74 5.46 -22.08 15.55
N TYR A 75 4.89 -21.26 14.68
CA TYR A 75 4.34 -19.95 15.04
C TYR A 75 2.93 -20.04 15.66
N CYS A 76 2.29 -21.21 15.60
CA CYS A 76 0.99 -21.52 16.21
C CYS A 76 1.05 -22.82 17.02
N ILE A 77 0.14 -22.97 17.99
CA ILE A 77 0.01 -24.10 18.93
C ILE A 77 -1.18 -24.98 18.55
#